data_AF-A0A932UAY2-F1
#
_entry.id   AF-A0A932UAY2-F1
#
_cell.length_a   1.000
_cell.length_b   1.000
_cell.length_c   1.000
_cell.angle_alpha   90.00
_cell.angle_beta   90.00
_cell.angle_gamma   90.00
#
_symmetry.space_group_name_H-M   'P 1'
#
loop_
_entity.id
_entity.type
_entity.pdbx_description
1 polymer ?
#
loop_
_entity_poly.entity_id
_entity_poly.type
_entity_poly.pdbx_seq_one_letter_code
_entity_poly.pdbx_strand_id
1 'polypeptide(L)'
;MKNGVIRVSTDANYEPQSFLNPQGEFIGFDVDVAKEIAKRLGVEVEFVTPDWDLITAGNWGGQWDMSVGSMTVTTARQEVLAFAEPAYYYTPAQFAAANESGVETLADLNGKT
;
A
#
# COMPACT_ATOMS: atom_id res chain seq x y z
N MET A 1 1.11 -2.17 -19.98
CA MET A 1 0.19 -1.17 -20.58
C MET A 1 -0.22 -1.59 -21.99
N LYS A 2 -1.29 -2.39 -22.11
CA LYS A 2 -1.99 -2.61 -23.38
C LYS A 2 -3.31 -1.83 -23.30
N ASN A 3 -3.70 -1.18 -24.38
CA ASN A 3 -5.03 -0.57 -24.56
C ASN A 3 -5.37 0.63 -23.65
N GLY A 4 -4.38 1.38 -23.18
CA GLY A 4 -4.65 2.58 -22.37
C GLY A 4 -5.12 2.29 -20.95
N VAL A 5 -4.84 1.08 -20.43
CA VAL A 5 -5.13 0.67 -19.04
C VAL A 5 -3.83 0.30 -18.33
N ILE A 6 -3.70 0.71 -17.07
CA ILE A 6 -2.70 0.23 -16.11
C ILE A 6 -3.40 -0.63 -15.05
N ARG A 7 -2.97 -1.88 -14.88
CA ARG A 7 -3.48 -2.75 -13.81
C ARG A 7 -2.63 -2.58 -12.56
N VAL A 8 -3.27 -2.25 -11.44
CA VAL A 8 -2.62 -1.95 -10.18
C VAL A 8 -3.08 -2.96 -9.13
N SER A 9 -2.13 -3.67 -8.51
CA SER A 9 -2.45 -4.49 -7.34
C SER A 9 -2.58 -3.63 -6.08
N THR A 10 -3.62 -3.89 -5.31
CA THR A 10 -3.90 -3.25 -4.02
C THR A 10 -4.69 -4.22 -3.12
N ASP A 11 -4.87 -3.87 -1.84
CA ASP A 11 -5.65 -4.66 -0.89
C ASP A 11 -7.06 -4.06 -0.74
N ALA A 12 -8.11 -4.89 -0.72
CA ALA A 12 -9.48 -4.45 -0.54
C ALA A 12 -9.90 -4.30 0.94
N ASN A 13 -9.04 -4.70 1.87
CA ASN A 13 -9.34 -4.75 3.32
C ASN A 13 -8.22 -4.08 4.15
N TYR A 14 -7.65 -2.99 3.64
CA TYR A 14 -6.54 -2.29 4.30
C TYR A 14 -6.87 -0.81 4.53
N GLU A 15 -7.92 -0.56 5.31
CA GLU A 15 -8.28 0.78 5.77
C GLU A 15 -7.15 1.44 6.57
N PRO A 16 -6.89 2.76 6.38
CA PRO A 16 -7.55 3.69 5.45
C PRO A 16 -6.84 3.78 4.08
N GLN A 17 -5.91 2.88 3.79
CA GLN A 17 -5.03 2.98 2.63
C GLN A 17 -5.71 2.50 1.34
N SER A 18 -6.30 1.32 1.36
CA SER A 18 -7.07 0.78 0.23
C SER A 18 -8.16 -0.14 0.73
N PHE A 19 -9.40 0.15 0.34
CA PHE A 19 -10.57 -0.61 0.77
C PHE A 19 -11.77 -0.36 -0.13
N LEU A 20 -12.77 -1.24 -0.04
CA LEU A 20 -14.03 -1.08 -0.73
C LEU A 20 -15.03 -0.30 0.13
N ASN A 21 -15.61 0.77 -0.44
CA ASN A 21 -16.75 1.44 0.18
C ASN A 21 -18.03 0.57 0.12
N PRO A 22 -19.15 0.96 0.76
CA PRO A 22 -20.40 0.22 0.70
C PRO A 22 -21.00 0.05 -0.72
N GLN A 23 -20.55 0.85 -1.69
CA GLN A 23 -20.94 0.78 -3.10
C GLN A 23 -20.05 -0.20 -3.89
N GLY A 24 -19.01 -0.78 -3.27
CA GLY A 24 -18.06 -1.67 -3.92
C GLY A 24 -16.98 -0.96 -4.72
N GLU A 25 -16.74 0.33 -4.46
CA GLU A 25 -15.70 1.11 -5.12
C GLU A 25 -14.44 1.17 -4.27
N PHE A 26 -13.28 1.02 -4.90
CA PHE A 26 -11.99 1.26 -4.25
C PHE A 26 -11.84 2.73 -3.86
N ILE A 27 -11.53 2.96 -2.58
CA ILE A 27 -11.20 4.24 -1.97
C ILE A 27 -10.02 4.09 -0.99
N GLY A 28 -9.43 5.22 -0.60
CA GLY A 28 -8.30 5.27 0.32
C GLY A 28 -7.07 5.94 -0.29
N PHE A 29 -6.05 6.15 0.53
CA PHE A 29 -4.82 6.84 0.13
C PHE A 29 -4.07 6.15 -1.03
N ASP A 30 -3.83 4.84 -0.94
CA ASP A 30 -3.14 4.06 -1.98
C ASP A 30 -3.94 4.06 -3.30
N VAL A 31 -5.28 4.04 -3.18
CA VAL A 31 -6.18 4.14 -4.33
C VAL A 31 -6.06 5.51 -5.01
N ASP A 32 -6.04 6.60 -4.24
CA ASP A 32 -5.90 7.96 -4.76
C ASP A 32 -4.54 8.17 -5.41
N VAL A 33 -3.47 7.60 -4.85
CA VAL A 33 -2.14 7.59 -5.44
C VAL A 33 -2.15 6.87 -6.79
N ALA A 34 -2.72 5.66 -6.86
CA ALA A 34 -2.82 4.90 -8.10
C ALA A 34 -3.62 5.64 -9.19
N LYS A 35 -4.76 6.25 -8.82
CA LYS A 35 -5.60 7.06 -9.71
C LYS A 35 -4.84 8.28 -10.25
N GLU A 36 -4.10 9.00 -9.40
CA GLU A 36 -3.31 10.15 -9.82
C GLU A 36 -2.15 9.75 -10.74
N ILE A 37 -1.50 8.60 -10.50
CA ILE A 37 -0.49 8.04 -11.42
C ILE A 37 -1.11 7.77 -12.80
N ALA A 38 -2.24 7.05 -12.84
CA ALA A 38 -2.93 6.71 -14.09
C ALA A 38 -3.34 7.97 -14.87
N LYS A 39 -3.90 8.97 -14.17
CA LYS A 39 -4.25 10.28 -14.74
C LYS A 39 -3.05 10.99 -15.36
N ARG A 40 -1.89 11.00 -14.71
CA ARG A 40 -0.65 11.62 -15.26
C ARG A 40 -0.10 10.87 -16.46
N LEU A 41 -0.30 9.56 -16.51
CA LEU A 41 0.07 8.71 -17.64
C LEU A 41 -0.95 8.77 -18.79
N GLY A 42 -2.13 9.37 -18.58
CA GLY A 42 -3.20 9.42 -19.58
C GLY A 42 -3.84 8.05 -19.86
N VAL A 43 -3.93 7.20 -18.83
CA VAL A 43 -4.49 5.84 -18.90
C VAL A 43 -5.55 5.65 -17.83
N GLU A 44 -6.43 4.67 -18.03
CA GLU A 44 -7.38 4.21 -17.01
C GLU A 44 -6.70 3.26 -16.01
N VAL A 45 -7.20 3.23 -14.78
CA VAL A 45 -6.73 2.31 -13.74
C VAL A 45 -7.71 1.15 -13.56
N GLU A 46 -7.18 -0.07 -13.50
CA GLU A 46 -7.91 -1.27 -13.12
C GLU A 46 -7.26 -1.87 -11.88
N PHE A 47 -8.04 -2.08 -10.83
CA PHE A 47 -7.53 -2.65 -9.58
C PHE A 47 -7.67 -4.18 -9.57
N VAL A 48 -6.63 -4.86 -9.08
CA VAL A 48 -6.63 -6.30 -8.81
C VAL A 48 -6.18 -6.56 -7.37
N THR A 49 -6.62 -7.66 -6.77
CA THR A 49 -6.35 -7.98 -5.36
C THR A 49 -5.70 -9.37 -5.20
N PRO A 50 -4.50 -9.60 -5.73
CA PRO A 50 -3.77 -10.84 -5.51
C PRO A 50 -3.29 -10.95 -4.06
N ASP A 51 -2.98 -12.18 -3.63
CA ASP A 51 -2.40 -12.42 -2.31
C ASP A 51 -1.06 -11.70 -2.14
N TRP A 52 -0.80 -11.21 -0.92
CA TRP A 52 0.41 -10.44 -0.58
C TRP A 52 1.72 -11.16 -0.94
N ASP A 53 1.76 -12.48 -0.77
CA ASP A 53 2.93 -13.29 -1.09
C ASP A 53 3.24 -13.26 -2.60
N LEU A 54 2.21 -13.23 -3.47
CA LEU A 54 2.38 -13.08 -4.91
C LEU A 54 2.84 -11.67 -5.29
N ILE A 55 2.34 -10.65 -4.59
CA ILE A 55 2.77 -9.26 -4.80
C ILE A 55 4.26 -9.14 -4.49
N THR A 56 4.69 -9.61 -3.33
CA THR A 56 6.07 -9.42 -2.84
C THR A 56 7.08 -10.36 -3.49
N ALA A 57 6.67 -11.52 -4.01
CA ALA A 57 7.54 -12.44 -4.76
C ALA A 57 7.99 -11.88 -6.12
N GLY A 58 7.33 -10.84 -6.65
CA GLY A 58 7.63 -10.30 -7.97
C GLY A 58 7.24 -11.25 -9.11
N ASN A 59 7.86 -11.08 -10.29
CA ASN A 59 7.63 -11.92 -11.47
C ASN A 59 6.15 -12.12 -11.84
N TRP A 60 5.37 -11.05 -11.80
CA TRP A 60 3.91 -11.09 -11.92
C TRP A 60 3.38 -11.61 -13.26
N GLY A 61 4.26 -11.91 -14.23
CA GLY A 61 3.87 -12.49 -15.53
C GLY A 61 2.96 -11.58 -16.35
N GLY A 62 2.97 -10.27 -16.07
CA GLY A 62 2.05 -9.31 -16.66
C GLY A 62 0.61 -9.48 -16.19
N GLN A 63 0.33 -10.12 -15.05
CA GLN A 63 -1.00 -10.16 -14.44
C GLN A 63 -1.43 -8.78 -13.90
N TRP A 64 -0.45 -7.97 -13.46
CA TRP A 64 -0.61 -6.53 -13.23
C TRP A 64 0.69 -5.80 -13.59
N ASP A 65 0.61 -4.48 -13.68
CA ASP A 65 1.69 -3.61 -14.14
C ASP A 65 2.41 -2.91 -12.97
N MET A 66 1.71 -2.64 -11.86
CA MET A 66 2.22 -1.91 -10.70
C MET A 66 1.54 -2.40 -9.41
N SER A 67 2.19 -2.22 -8.25
CA SER A 67 1.55 -2.40 -6.95
C SER A 67 1.54 -1.07 -6.19
N VAL A 68 0.39 -0.69 -5.65
CA VAL A 68 0.23 0.45 -4.72
C VAL A 68 -0.58 -0.05 -3.54
N GLY A 69 0.12 -0.22 -2.42
CA GLY A 69 -0.38 -0.96 -1.27
C GLY A 69 0.55 -0.81 -0.07
N SER A 70 1.01 0.42 0.19
CA SER A 70 1.77 0.74 1.40
C SER A 70 3.00 -0.13 1.67
N MET A 71 3.62 -0.64 0.59
CA MET A 71 4.69 -1.61 0.71
C MET A 71 5.97 -0.98 1.25
N THR A 72 6.38 -1.41 2.44
CA THR A 72 7.70 -1.08 2.99
C THR A 72 8.81 -1.57 2.06
N VAL A 73 9.70 -0.66 1.68
CA VAL A 73 10.91 -0.96 0.93
C VAL A 73 11.87 -1.74 1.83
N THR A 74 12.30 -2.91 1.38
CA THR A 74 13.29 -3.75 2.07
C THR A 74 14.29 -4.27 1.06
N THR A 75 15.52 -4.58 1.50
CA THR A 75 16.56 -5.12 0.62
C THR A 75 16.09 -6.38 -0.12
N ALA A 76 15.48 -7.32 0.59
CA ALA A 76 14.96 -8.56 -0.02
C ALA A 76 13.90 -8.30 -1.10
N ARG A 77 13.02 -7.31 -0.91
CA ARG A 77 12.02 -6.94 -1.93
C ARG A 77 12.68 -6.23 -3.11
N GLN A 78 13.69 -5.40 -2.88
CA GLN A 78 14.42 -4.70 -3.95
C GLN A 78 15.20 -5.66 -4.86
N GLU A 79 15.49 -6.88 -4.43
CA GLU A 79 16.11 -7.91 -5.28
C GLU A 79 15.17 -8.41 -6.38
N VAL A 80 13.85 -8.33 -6.17
CA VAL A 80 12.82 -8.88 -7.08
C VAL A 80 11.81 -7.86 -7.59
N LEU A 81 11.79 -6.65 -7.02
CA LEU A 81 10.87 -5.56 -7.36
C LEU A 81 11.64 -4.24 -7.55
N ALA A 82 11.18 -3.45 -8.52
CA ALA A 82 11.58 -2.05 -8.64
C ALA A 82 10.63 -1.17 -7.81
N PHE A 83 11.20 -0.29 -6.99
CA PHE A 83 10.45 0.69 -6.18
C PHE A 83 10.58 2.09 -6.76
N ALA A 84 9.55 2.92 -6.53
CA ALA A 84 9.64 4.35 -6.80
C ALA A 84 10.63 5.02 -5.82
N GLU A 85 11.44 5.94 -6.34
CA GLU A 85 12.38 6.73 -5.55
C GLU A 85 12.13 8.24 -5.74
N PRO A 86 11.90 9.01 -4.65
CA PRO A 86 11.75 8.54 -3.27
C PRO A 86 10.44 7.73 -3.09
N ALA A 87 10.31 7.01 -1.98
CA ALA A 87 9.02 6.38 -1.65
C ALA A 87 7.93 7.45 -1.55
N TYR A 88 6.72 7.13 -2.01
CA TYR A 88 5.62 8.10 -2.12
C TYR A 88 5.11 8.60 -0.76
N TYR A 89 5.37 7.88 0.32
CA TYR A 89 5.20 8.34 1.69
C TYR A 89 6.03 7.51 2.67
N TYR A 90 6.18 8.03 3.89
CA TYR A 90 6.77 7.33 5.03
C TYR A 90 5.92 7.59 6.26
N THR A 91 5.62 6.55 7.04
CA THR A 91 4.96 6.68 8.35
C THR A 91 5.95 6.37 9.46
N PRO A 92 6.31 7.35 10.31
CA PRO A 92 7.01 7.02 11.55
C PRO A 92 6.07 6.19 12.45
N ALA A 93 6.61 5.16 13.09
CA ALA A 93 5.87 4.42 14.11
C ALA A 93 5.53 5.37 15.27
N GLN A 94 4.25 5.39 15.68
CA GLN A 94 3.76 6.17 16.81
C GLN A 94 2.90 5.28 17.70
N PHE A 95 2.95 5.54 19.01
CA PHE A 95 2.12 4.87 20.00
C PHE A 95 1.20 5.92 20.62
N ALA A 96 -0.08 5.57 20.76
CA ALA A 96 -1.03 6.33 21.54
C ALA A 96 -1.42 5.48 22.75
N ALA A 97 -1.45 6.09 23.93
CA ALA A 97 -1.91 5.45 25.15
C ALA A 97 -3.04 6.28 25.75
N ALA A 98 -3.99 5.62 26.40
CA ALA A 98 -5.04 6.32 27.14
C ALA A 98 -4.41 7.16 28.24
N ASN A 99 -4.96 8.34 28.54
CA ASN A 99 -4.39 9.23 29.54
C ASN A 99 -4.28 8.56 30.92
N GLU A 100 -5.24 7.71 31.27
CA GLU A 100 -5.27 6.94 32.51
C GLU A 100 -4.30 5.74 32.56
N SER A 101 -3.62 5.41 31.45
CA SER A 101 -2.70 4.27 31.39
C SER A 101 -1.38 4.51 32.14
N GLY A 102 -1.05 5.78 32.44
CA GLY A 102 0.24 6.17 33.02
C GLY A 102 1.45 5.91 32.11
N VAL A 103 1.23 5.69 30.81
CA VAL A 103 2.29 5.54 29.80
C VAL A 103 2.58 6.92 29.21
N GLU A 104 3.74 7.48 29.51
CA GLU A 104 4.18 8.77 28.99
C GLU A 104 5.31 8.64 27.96
N THR A 105 6.05 7.53 28.03
CA THR A 105 7.21 7.24 27.20
C THR A 105 7.15 5.82 26.63
N LEU A 106 7.92 5.57 25.56
CA LEU A 106 8.08 4.22 25.02
C LEU A 106 8.64 3.22 26.05
N ALA A 107 9.46 3.70 26.99
CA ALA A 107 10.03 2.85 28.03
C ALA A 107 8.96 2.29 28.98
N ASP A 108 7.85 3.00 29.17
CA ASP A 108 6.75 2.59 30.03
C ASP A 108 5.94 1.41 29.45
N LEU A 109 6.13 1.11 28.16
CA LEU A 109 5.57 -0.07 27.48
C LEU A 109 6.41 -1.34 27.71
N ASN A 110 7.62 -1.22 28.27
CA ASN A 110 8.50 -2.37 28.45
C ASN A 110 7.88 -3.40 29.40
N GLY A 111 7.71 -4.64 28.93
CA GLY A 111 7.11 -5.73 29.69
C GLY A 111 5.59 -5.62 29.86
N LYS A 112 4.93 -4.67 29.18
CA LYS A 112 3.46 -4.58 29.12
C LYS A 112 2.92 -5.20 27.83
N THR A 113 1.71 -5.74 27.91
CA THR A 113 0.95 -6.32 26.77
C THR A 113 -0.33 -5.55 26.55
#